data_AF-A0A7X0AJ26-F1
#
_entry.id   AF-A0A7X0AJ26-F1
#
_cell.length_a   1.000
_cell.length_b   1.000
_cell.length_c   1.000
_cell.angle_alpha   90.00
_cell.angle_beta   90.00
_cell.angle_gamma   90.00
#
_symmetry.space_group_name_H-M   'P 1'
#
loop_
_entity.id
_entity.type
_entity.pdbx_description
1 polymer ?
#
loop_
_entity_poly.entity_id
_entity_poly.type
_entity_poly.pdbx_seq_one_letter_code
_entity_poly.pdbx_strand_id
1 'polypeptide(L)'
;MSLRLARLLSVTLIGACLATSAFAAKTTHAKSHAKTTVAKGPSLIWRGDVATAQGVVDEVALAWEKAGHGSIELQPFNTASGIDAVATGTADLAGSARPSDGSSQNTNLTFTPVAWDALVMVTNPANPVSNLTLKQLHDIYFGKITNWSEVGGGSAPIDLYAVASPGDGVEYSLRTLLFGHGNQPVAAPRLYVNTHKLEEGVTLNPNGLGVATMADAASNPKLKMIPINGITPTVSTVGNGSYVLFTPLYLVTNPRNPKAADVSAFIDFLQTDAAKAAMRRHGVVPFSDGAALASIDVSRRNSILAETGGHASHIAPVTVPSSTPVASEASRVAAASAVSGTLAAGAQGAKEATTAVSDKTQITGVKGSVAAVAVTSFAHVKGSVLASKKSKADKHAAKTADEDAPAKATKKVSAAETKSTASASGKSYTVTKGDTLFSIARKHSVDVAQLRDWNHLKDNNVKLGQSLRVSNR
;
A
#
# COMPACT_ATOMS: atom_id res chain seq x y z
N MET A 1 19.21 -27.65 53.31
CA MET A 1 19.24 -28.85 54.18
C MET A 1 17.83 -29.04 54.71
N SER A 2 17.15 -30.19 54.74
CA SER A 2 17.40 -31.59 54.41
C SER A 2 16.03 -32.28 54.66
N LEU A 3 15.41 -32.98 53.69
CA LEU A 3 15.10 -34.45 53.72
C LEU A 3 14.19 -34.90 54.90
N ARG A 4 13.16 -35.76 54.82
CA ARG A 4 12.74 -36.91 53.97
C ARG A 4 11.33 -37.32 54.49
N LEU A 5 10.33 -37.60 53.66
CA LEU A 5 9.95 -38.89 53.02
C LEU A 5 9.23 -39.95 53.91
N ALA A 6 8.12 -40.44 53.35
CA ALA A 6 7.64 -41.84 53.28
C ALA A 6 6.44 -42.25 54.18
N ARG A 7 5.31 -42.65 53.57
CA ARG A 7 5.08 -44.04 53.09
C ARG A 7 3.75 -44.18 52.32
N LEU A 8 3.83 -44.88 51.18
CA LEU A 8 2.74 -45.48 50.40
C LEU A 8 2.15 -46.71 51.12
N LEU A 9 0.89 -47.03 50.83
CA LEU A 9 0.49 -48.41 50.50
C LEU A 9 -0.76 -48.42 49.61
N SER A 10 -0.61 -49.08 48.46
CA SER A 10 -1.60 -49.36 47.42
C SER A 10 -2.04 -50.82 47.55
N VAL A 11 -3.33 -51.17 47.37
CA VAL A 11 -3.79 -52.42 46.71
C VAL A 11 -5.24 -52.26 46.23
N THR A 12 -5.43 -52.56 44.95
CA THR A 12 -6.65 -52.72 44.13
C THR A 12 -7.43 -54.01 44.38
N LEU A 13 -8.76 -54.02 44.20
CA LEU A 13 -9.47 -55.12 43.49
C LEU A 13 -10.95 -54.78 43.09
N ILE A 14 -11.17 -54.72 41.77
CA ILE A 14 -12.21 -55.37 40.92
C ILE A 14 -13.68 -55.43 41.37
N GLY A 15 -14.59 -55.07 40.44
CA GLY A 15 -15.83 -55.85 40.22
C GLY A 15 -17.08 -55.06 39.83
N ALA A 16 -17.50 -55.16 38.58
CA ALA A 16 -18.67 -54.54 37.97
C ALA A 16 -20.02 -55.10 38.46
N CYS A 17 -21.07 -54.27 38.48
CA CYS A 17 -22.43 -54.67 38.10
C CYS A 17 -23.33 -53.46 37.80
N LEU A 18 -24.12 -53.61 36.74
CA LEU A 18 -25.06 -52.67 36.13
C LEU A 18 -26.33 -52.50 36.97
N ALA A 19 -26.89 -51.29 37.05
CA ALA A 19 -28.33 -51.06 36.98
C ALA A 19 -28.66 -49.57 36.77
N THR A 20 -29.49 -49.36 35.77
CA THR A 20 -30.10 -48.12 35.28
C THR A 20 -30.90 -47.36 36.34
N SER A 21 -30.76 -46.03 36.38
CA SER A 21 -31.81 -45.13 36.86
C SER A 21 -32.01 -43.98 35.89
N ALA A 22 -33.25 -43.88 35.40
CA ALA A 22 -33.72 -42.85 34.50
C ALA A 22 -33.80 -41.51 35.25
N PHE A 23 -33.13 -40.48 34.73
CA PHE A 23 -33.39 -39.10 35.13
C PHE A 23 -34.15 -38.38 34.02
N ALA A 24 -35.37 -37.99 34.35
CA ALA A 24 -36.22 -37.14 33.54
C ALA A 24 -35.55 -35.77 33.36
N ALA A 25 -35.13 -35.47 32.13
CA ALA A 25 -34.61 -34.16 31.76
C ALA A 25 -35.80 -33.19 31.56
N LYS A 26 -35.87 -32.21 32.45
CA LYS A 26 -36.73 -31.03 32.35
C LYS A 26 -36.34 -30.28 31.07
N THR A 27 -37.23 -30.25 30.09
CA THR A 27 -37.07 -29.52 28.83
C THR A 27 -37.07 -28.01 29.12
N THR A 28 -35.88 -27.42 29.18
CA THR A 28 -35.72 -25.99 28.99
C THR A 28 -35.84 -25.71 27.49
N HIS A 29 -36.83 -24.90 27.11
CA HIS A 29 -36.95 -24.37 25.76
C HIS A 29 -35.74 -23.50 25.43
N ALA A 30 -34.68 -24.13 24.90
CA ALA A 30 -33.66 -23.43 24.14
C ALA A 30 -34.35 -22.85 22.91
N LYS A 31 -34.42 -21.52 22.83
CA LYS A 31 -34.73 -20.83 21.59
C LYS A 31 -33.70 -21.28 20.56
N SER A 32 -34.12 -22.16 19.67
CA SER A 32 -33.41 -22.47 18.45
C SER A 32 -33.20 -21.16 17.73
N HIS A 33 -31.97 -20.66 17.72
CA HIS A 33 -31.56 -19.66 16.75
C HIS A 33 -31.75 -20.32 15.38
N ALA A 34 -32.80 -19.88 14.69
CA ALA A 34 -33.04 -20.26 13.32
C ALA A 34 -31.75 -20.04 12.54
N LYS A 35 -31.24 -21.13 11.98
CA LYS A 35 -30.09 -21.20 11.10
C LYS A 35 -30.33 -20.20 9.96
N THR A 36 -29.60 -19.09 9.96
CA THR A 36 -29.58 -18.15 8.84
C THR A 36 -29.38 -18.97 7.57
N THR A 37 -30.36 -18.90 6.68
CA THR A 37 -30.33 -19.55 5.36
C THR A 37 -29.05 -19.12 4.65
N VAL A 38 -28.15 -20.08 4.41
CA VAL A 38 -26.91 -19.89 3.65
C VAL A 38 -27.24 -19.23 2.32
N ALA A 39 -26.59 -18.11 2.00
CA ALA A 39 -26.79 -17.38 0.76
C ALA A 39 -26.64 -18.32 -0.45
N LYS A 40 -27.66 -18.33 -1.31
CA LYS A 40 -27.65 -19.10 -2.55
C LYS A 40 -26.89 -18.29 -3.61
N GLY A 41 -25.56 -18.40 -3.68
CA GLY A 41 -24.73 -17.69 -4.66
C GLY A 41 -23.23 -18.00 -4.54
N PRO A 42 -22.37 -17.46 -5.42
CA PRO A 42 -20.93 -17.60 -5.33
C PRO A 42 -20.36 -17.05 -4.01
N SER A 43 -19.27 -17.65 -3.54
CA SER A 43 -18.45 -17.09 -2.46
C SER A 43 -17.18 -16.50 -3.06
N LEU A 44 -17.00 -15.19 -2.93
CA LEU A 44 -15.83 -14.46 -3.41
C LEU A 44 -14.90 -14.12 -2.24
N ILE A 45 -13.58 -14.23 -2.45
CA ILE A 45 -12.57 -13.82 -1.46
C ILE A 45 -12.10 -12.42 -1.80
N TRP A 46 -12.29 -11.48 -0.89
CA TRP A 46 -11.80 -10.12 -0.98
C TRP A 46 -10.58 -9.92 -0.06
N ARG A 47 -9.53 -9.26 -0.55
CA ARG A 47 -8.36 -8.88 0.27
C ARG A 47 -7.88 -7.48 -0.08
N GLY A 48 -7.60 -6.63 0.90
CA GLY A 48 -7.22 -5.24 0.58
C GLY A 48 -6.84 -4.42 1.80
N ASP A 49 -6.71 -3.11 1.62
CA ASP A 49 -6.51 -2.19 2.74
C ASP A 49 -7.76 -2.02 3.61
N VAL A 50 -7.55 -1.56 4.85
CA VAL A 50 -8.63 -1.32 5.80
C VAL A 50 -9.57 -0.21 5.29
N ALA A 51 -9.03 0.80 4.61
CA ALA A 51 -9.80 1.93 4.08
C ALA A 51 -10.92 1.49 3.11
N THR A 52 -10.61 0.57 2.20
CA THR A 52 -11.59 0.02 1.24
C THR A 52 -12.52 -0.99 1.88
N ALA A 53 -12.05 -1.81 2.83
CA ALA A 53 -12.92 -2.69 3.60
C ALA A 53 -14.02 -1.86 4.30
N GLN A 54 -13.60 -0.93 5.16
CA GLN A 54 -14.49 -0.13 5.98
C GLN A 54 -15.30 0.89 5.19
N GLY A 55 -14.66 1.62 4.27
CA GLY A 55 -15.32 2.68 3.51
C GLY A 55 -16.28 2.16 2.43
N VAL A 56 -16.04 0.96 1.89
CA VAL A 56 -16.77 0.45 0.72
C VAL A 56 -17.33 -0.95 0.95
N VAL A 57 -16.49 -1.94 1.23
CA VAL A 57 -16.86 -3.34 0.98
C VAL A 57 -17.68 -3.97 2.10
N ASP A 58 -17.47 -3.61 3.37
CA ASP A 58 -18.14 -4.21 4.53
C ASP A 58 -19.68 -4.17 4.38
N GLU A 59 -20.26 -2.98 4.23
CA GLU A 59 -21.72 -2.83 4.09
C GLU A 59 -22.24 -3.21 2.70
N VAL A 60 -21.43 -3.05 1.64
CA VAL A 60 -21.83 -3.45 0.29
C VAL A 60 -21.91 -4.98 0.18
N ALA A 61 -21.00 -5.71 0.83
CA ALA A 61 -21.05 -7.17 0.93
C ALA A 61 -22.32 -7.66 1.65
N LEU A 62 -22.72 -6.99 2.74
CA LEU A 62 -23.97 -7.28 3.43
C LEU A 62 -25.20 -7.01 2.54
N ALA A 63 -25.18 -5.92 1.78
CA ALA A 63 -26.26 -5.61 0.83
C ALA A 63 -26.33 -6.64 -0.31
N TRP A 64 -25.18 -7.10 -0.82
CA TRP A 64 -25.05 -8.16 -1.82
C TRP A 64 -25.62 -9.49 -1.33
N GLU A 65 -25.27 -9.88 -0.10
CA GLU A 65 -25.78 -11.11 0.52
C GLU A 65 -27.29 -11.03 0.76
N LYS A 66 -27.78 -9.90 1.29
CA LYS A 66 -29.22 -9.67 1.51
C LYS A 66 -30.03 -9.70 0.22
N ALA A 67 -29.44 -9.28 -0.89
CA ALA A 67 -30.05 -9.36 -2.22
C ALA A 67 -29.99 -10.78 -2.82
N GLY A 68 -29.37 -11.74 -2.14
CA GLY A 68 -29.31 -13.14 -2.56
C GLY A 68 -28.28 -13.43 -3.64
N HIS A 69 -27.29 -12.55 -3.83
CA HIS A 69 -26.29 -12.70 -4.88
C HIS A 69 -25.07 -13.55 -4.48
N GLY A 70 -24.94 -13.94 -3.22
CA GLY A 70 -23.82 -14.74 -2.70
C GLY A 70 -23.17 -14.09 -1.47
N SER A 71 -21.92 -14.46 -1.18
CA SER A 71 -21.18 -13.95 -0.02
C SER A 71 -19.79 -13.43 -0.41
N ILE A 72 -19.29 -12.47 0.37
CA ILE A 72 -17.91 -11.98 0.25
C ILE A 72 -17.17 -12.31 1.56
N GLU A 73 -16.07 -13.05 1.46
CA GLU A 73 -15.15 -13.28 2.56
C GLU A 73 -14.12 -12.14 2.61
N LEU A 74 -14.11 -11.36 3.68
CA LEU A 74 -13.24 -10.20 3.83
C LEU A 74 -11.93 -10.55 4.54
N GLN A 75 -10.81 -10.21 3.93
CA GLN A 75 -9.46 -10.36 4.49
C GLN A 75 -8.71 -9.00 4.51
N PRO A 76 -9.09 -8.05 5.37
CA PRO A 76 -8.45 -6.74 5.43
C PRO A 76 -7.01 -6.83 5.96
N PHE A 77 -6.09 -6.13 5.30
CA PHE A 77 -4.70 -5.98 5.71
C PHE A 77 -4.11 -4.66 5.20
N ASN A 78 -3.63 -4.62 3.95
CA ASN A 78 -3.10 -3.44 3.27
C ASN A 78 -3.20 -3.55 1.74
N THR A 79 -3.03 -2.44 1.02
CA THR A 79 -3.24 -2.38 -0.44
C THR A 79 -2.28 -3.33 -1.19
N ALA A 80 -1.00 -3.29 -0.82
CA ALA A 80 0.03 -4.09 -1.50
C ALA A 80 -0.26 -5.59 -1.41
N SER A 81 -0.73 -6.07 -0.26
CA SER A 81 -1.11 -7.47 -0.07
C SER A 81 -2.36 -7.87 -0.83
N GLY A 82 -3.34 -6.97 -0.99
CA GLY A 82 -4.53 -7.24 -1.81
C GLY A 82 -4.19 -7.39 -3.28
N ILE A 83 -3.41 -6.45 -3.81
CA ILE A 83 -2.91 -6.48 -5.20
C ILE A 83 -2.14 -7.78 -5.46
N ASP A 84 -1.22 -8.16 -4.57
CA ASP A 84 -0.46 -9.40 -4.69
C ASP A 84 -1.36 -10.65 -4.68
N ALA A 85 -2.39 -10.67 -3.82
CA ALA A 85 -3.31 -11.80 -3.74
C ALA A 85 -4.14 -11.97 -5.01
N VAL A 86 -4.59 -10.88 -5.63
CA VAL A 86 -5.31 -10.93 -6.91
C VAL A 86 -4.39 -11.26 -8.08
N ALA A 87 -3.14 -10.75 -8.07
CA ALA A 87 -2.14 -11.07 -9.08
C ALA A 87 -1.77 -12.56 -9.07
N THR A 88 -1.70 -13.19 -7.89
CA THR A 88 -1.36 -14.60 -7.70
C THR A 88 -2.57 -15.54 -7.69
N GLY A 89 -3.80 -15.00 -7.74
CA GLY A 89 -5.04 -15.78 -7.75
C GLY A 89 -5.42 -16.38 -6.40
N THR A 90 -4.89 -15.87 -5.29
CA THR A 90 -5.26 -16.28 -3.92
C THR A 90 -6.43 -15.49 -3.34
N ALA A 91 -6.79 -14.36 -3.97
CA ALA A 91 -8.04 -13.62 -3.73
C ALA A 91 -8.74 -13.34 -5.06
N ASP A 92 -10.06 -13.20 -5.01
CA ASP A 92 -10.89 -13.01 -6.20
C ASP A 92 -10.89 -11.55 -6.69
N LEU A 93 -10.88 -10.63 -5.73
CA LEU A 93 -10.84 -9.19 -5.91
C LEU A 93 -10.12 -8.54 -4.71
N ALA A 94 -9.66 -7.30 -4.90
CA ALA A 94 -8.95 -6.57 -3.86
C ALA A 94 -9.41 -5.13 -3.73
N GLY A 95 -9.18 -4.55 -2.56
CA GLY A 95 -9.30 -3.11 -2.34
C GLY A 95 -7.96 -2.41 -2.42
N SER A 96 -7.95 -1.23 -3.04
CA SER A 96 -6.78 -0.35 -3.13
C SER A 96 -7.13 1.12 -2.90
N ALA A 97 -6.42 1.78 -2.00
CA ALA A 97 -6.48 3.24 -1.79
C ALA A 97 -5.52 4.03 -2.71
N ARG A 98 -5.01 3.42 -3.78
CA ARG A 98 -4.21 4.06 -4.84
C ARG A 98 -4.53 3.51 -6.24
N PRO A 99 -4.27 4.27 -7.31
CA PRO A 99 -4.33 3.73 -8.67
C PRO A 99 -3.20 2.72 -8.93
N SER A 100 -3.28 2.07 -10.10
CA SER A 100 -2.14 1.35 -10.68
C SER A 100 -0.92 2.26 -10.76
N ASP A 101 0.23 1.73 -10.39
CA ASP A 101 1.54 2.40 -10.48
C ASP A 101 2.30 2.07 -11.78
N GLY A 102 1.66 1.33 -12.71
CA GLY A 102 2.29 0.90 -13.96
C GLY A 102 3.36 -0.18 -13.81
N SER A 103 3.51 -0.78 -12.62
CA SER A 103 4.42 -1.93 -12.43
C SER A 103 3.98 -3.15 -13.24
N SER A 104 4.91 -4.07 -13.48
CA SER A 104 4.63 -5.33 -14.17
C SER A 104 3.56 -6.17 -13.46
N GLN A 105 3.52 -6.12 -12.13
CA GLN A 105 2.48 -6.75 -11.32
C GLN A 105 1.08 -6.18 -11.66
N ASN A 106 0.98 -4.86 -11.81
CA ASN A 106 -0.29 -4.18 -12.03
C ASN A 106 -0.72 -4.13 -13.50
N THR A 107 0.18 -4.41 -14.45
CA THR A 107 -0.09 -4.28 -15.89
C THR A 107 -1.19 -5.24 -16.38
N ASN A 108 -1.41 -6.37 -15.70
CA ASN A 108 -2.44 -7.35 -16.04
C ASN A 108 -3.70 -7.25 -15.16
N LEU A 109 -3.78 -6.24 -14.30
CA LEU A 109 -4.89 -6.03 -13.37
C LEU A 109 -5.73 -4.84 -13.80
N THR A 110 -7.01 -4.89 -13.47
CA THR A 110 -7.95 -3.79 -13.69
C THR A 110 -8.21 -3.07 -12.37
N PHE A 111 -8.01 -1.75 -12.34
CA PHE A 111 -8.29 -0.90 -11.18
C PHE A 111 -9.55 -0.09 -11.49
N THR A 112 -10.67 -0.47 -10.90
CA THR A 112 -11.96 0.21 -11.08
C THR A 112 -12.19 1.16 -9.92
N PRO A 113 -12.28 2.48 -10.13
CA PRO A 113 -12.59 3.42 -9.05
C PRO A 113 -14.05 3.26 -8.62
N VAL A 114 -14.29 3.19 -7.30
CA VAL A 114 -15.60 2.86 -6.73
C VAL A 114 -16.12 3.90 -5.75
N ALA A 115 -15.23 4.60 -5.05
CA ALA A 115 -15.59 5.70 -4.16
C ALA A 115 -14.49 6.78 -4.14
N TRP A 116 -14.82 7.95 -3.63
CA TRP A 116 -13.89 8.98 -3.19
C TRP A 116 -13.88 9.03 -1.67
N ASP A 117 -12.69 9.18 -1.11
CA ASP A 117 -12.50 9.48 0.31
C ASP A 117 -11.39 10.53 0.49
N ALA A 118 -11.27 11.09 1.68
CA ALA A 118 -10.23 12.02 2.07
C ALA A 118 -9.10 11.34 2.85
N LEU A 119 -7.88 11.73 2.52
CA LEU A 119 -6.69 11.50 3.32
C LEU A 119 -6.66 12.57 4.40
N VAL A 120 -6.74 12.15 5.66
CA VAL A 120 -6.83 13.04 6.82
C VAL A 120 -5.65 12.83 7.73
N MET A 121 -5.11 13.94 8.23
CA MET A 121 -4.06 13.90 9.24
C MET A 121 -4.71 13.65 10.59
N VAL A 122 -4.31 12.55 11.24
CA VAL A 122 -4.83 12.15 12.53
C VAL A 122 -3.76 12.33 13.61
N THR A 123 -4.19 12.89 14.74
CA THR A 123 -3.39 13.02 15.95
C THR A 123 -4.23 12.64 17.17
N ASN A 124 -3.62 12.66 18.35
CA ASN A 124 -4.33 12.46 19.60
C ASN A 124 -5.18 13.70 19.95
N PRO A 125 -6.39 13.54 20.51
CA PRO A 125 -7.23 14.67 20.95
C PRO A 125 -6.56 15.65 21.94
N ALA A 126 -5.58 15.19 22.72
CA ALA A 126 -4.81 16.05 23.62
C ALA A 126 -3.81 16.98 22.89
N ASN A 127 -3.54 16.75 21.61
CA ASN A 127 -2.67 17.61 20.82
C ASN A 127 -3.38 18.94 20.50
N PRO A 128 -2.81 20.11 20.83
CA PRO A 128 -3.48 21.40 20.68
C PRO A 128 -3.57 21.90 19.24
N VAL A 129 -2.78 21.35 18.30
CA VAL A 129 -2.73 21.84 16.92
C VAL A 129 -4.11 21.73 16.27
N SER A 130 -4.60 22.85 15.72
CA SER A 130 -5.94 22.95 15.15
C SER A 130 -5.95 23.12 13.63
N ASN A 131 -4.78 23.26 13.00
CA ASN A 131 -4.64 23.41 11.56
C ASN A 131 -3.20 23.11 11.11
N LEU A 132 -3.04 22.60 9.89
CA LEU A 132 -1.77 22.59 9.17
C LEU A 132 -1.97 23.17 7.76
N THR A 133 -0.95 23.83 7.22
CA THR A 133 -0.92 24.12 5.78
C THR A 133 -0.44 22.90 4.98
N LEU A 134 -0.72 22.82 3.68
CA LEU A 134 -0.15 21.76 2.84
C LEU A 134 1.38 21.79 2.86
N LYS A 135 1.97 22.99 2.85
CA LYS A 135 3.42 23.15 2.93
C LYS A 135 3.97 22.66 4.27
N GLN A 136 3.34 23.00 5.39
CA GLN A 136 3.77 22.45 6.69
C GLN A 136 3.64 20.93 6.72
N LEU A 137 2.55 20.37 6.20
CA LEU A 137 2.37 18.93 6.12
C LEU A 137 3.46 18.26 5.28
N HIS A 138 3.76 18.79 4.10
CA HIS A 138 4.87 18.36 3.27
C HIS A 138 6.20 18.42 4.04
N ASP A 139 6.50 19.55 4.69
CA ASP A 139 7.77 19.77 5.38
C ASP A 139 7.92 18.90 6.65
N ILE A 140 6.81 18.51 7.30
CA ILE A 140 6.80 17.48 8.35
C ILE A 140 7.19 16.12 7.77
N TYR A 141 6.51 15.68 6.70
CA TYR A 141 6.79 14.40 6.06
C TYR A 141 8.19 14.34 5.43
N PHE A 142 8.74 15.48 5.03
CA PHE A 142 10.12 15.61 4.54
C PHE A 142 11.14 15.73 5.68
N GLY A 143 10.70 16.03 6.90
CA GLY A 143 11.54 16.18 8.09
C GLY A 143 12.25 17.53 8.21
N LYS A 144 11.76 18.58 7.56
CA LYS A 144 12.19 19.96 7.82
C LYS A 144 11.56 20.49 9.11
N ILE A 145 10.27 20.23 9.30
CA ILE A 145 9.56 20.51 10.55
C ILE A 145 9.57 19.25 11.40
N THR A 146 9.98 19.37 12.66
CA THR A 146 10.13 18.21 13.55
C THR A 146 9.55 18.43 14.94
N ASN A 147 9.07 19.63 15.25
CA ASN A 147 8.51 20.00 16.53
C ASN A 147 7.15 20.69 16.37
N TRP A 148 6.20 20.36 17.23
CA TRP A 148 4.85 20.91 17.21
C TRP A 148 4.82 22.43 17.38
N SER A 149 5.79 23.02 18.08
CA SER A 149 5.89 24.48 18.26
C SER A 149 6.11 25.25 16.96
N GLU A 150 6.66 24.59 15.92
CA GLU A 150 6.85 25.18 14.58
C GLU A 150 5.53 25.34 13.80
N VAL A 151 4.45 24.71 14.28
CA VAL A 151 3.13 24.68 13.65
C VAL A 151 2.00 25.04 14.61
N GLY A 152 2.31 25.81 15.67
CA GLY A 152 1.32 26.34 16.61
C GLY A 152 0.91 25.40 17.74
N GLY A 153 1.65 24.30 17.95
CA GLY A 153 1.48 23.40 19.08
C GLY A 153 2.45 23.69 20.24
N GLY A 154 2.52 22.76 21.19
CA GLY A 154 3.47 22.84 22.31
C GLY A 154 4.91 22.55 21.88
N SER A 155 5.88 22.86 22.74
CA SER A 155 7.29 22.48 22.52
C SER A 155 7.48 20.99 22.78
N ALA A 156 7.22 20.18 21.74
CA ALA A 156 7.31 18.73 21.78
C ALA A 156 7.64 18.19 20.37
N PRO A 157 8.41 17.09 20.27
CA PRO A 157 8.72 16.49 18.98
C PRO A 157 7.44 15.99 18.28
N ILE A 158 7.44 16.01 16.95
CA ILE A 158 6.43 15.35 16.13
C ILE A 158 6.84 13.89 15.97
N ASP A 159 6.12 12.98 16.61
CA ASP A 159 6.28 11.55 16.42
C ASP A 159 5.53 11.12 15.15
N LEU A 160 6.17 11.30 13.98
CA LEU A 160 5.58 10.97 12.68
C LEU A 160 5.54 9.46 12.45
N TYR A 161 4.34 8.95 12.13
CA TYR A 161 4.05 7.55 11.86
C TYR A 161 3.73 7.36 10.38
N ALA A 162 4.21 6.27 9.82
CA ALA A 162 3.90 5.87 8.44
C ALA A 162 3.66 4.37 8.36
N VAL A 163 3.02 3.92 7.27
CA VAL A 163 2.97 2.50 6.96
C VAL A 163 4.30 2.04 6.34
N ALA A 164 4.77 0.88 6.77
CA ALA A 164 6.07 0.32 6.43
C ALA A 164 6.24 0.04 4.93
N SER A 165 5.16 -0.37 4.25
CA SER A 165 5.18 -0.64 2.81
C SER A 165 4.98 0.66 2.04
N PRO A 166 5.97 1.17 1.28
CA PRO A 166 5.81 2.39 0.50
C PRO A 166 4.73 2.32 -0.59
N GLY A 167 4.36 1.09 -1.00
CA GLY A 167 3.28 0.83 -1.95
C GLY A 167 1.90 0.67 -1.32
N ASP A 168 1.75 0.89 0.00
CA ASP A 168 0.44 0.88 0.65
C ASP A 168 -0.37 2.14 0.31
N GLY A 169 -1.66 1.98 0.02
CA GLY A 169 -2.44 2.92 -0.77
C GLY A 169 -2.65 4.29 -0.12
N VAL A 170 -3.01 4.33 1.16
CA VAL A 170 -3.30 5.60 1.87
C VAL A 170 -2.03 6.47 1.93
N GLU A 171 -0.92 5.86 2.32
CA GLU A 171 0.38 6.51 2.44
C GLU A 171 0.95 6.88 1.06
N TYR A 172 0.85 5.98 0.08
CA TYR A 172 1.26 6.20 -1.31
C TYR A 172 0.49 7.37 -1.94
N SER A 173 -0.83 7.43 -1.73
CA SER A 173 -1.68 8.48 -2.29
C SER A 173 -1.37 9.83 -1.64
N LEU A 174 -1.14 9.88 -0.32
CA LEU A 174 -0.69 11.12 0.34
C LEU A 174 0.63 11.61 -0.24
N ARG A 175 1.62 10.72 -0.36
CA ARG A 175 2.93 11.06 -0.93
C ARG A 175 2.83 11.52 -2.38
N THR A 176 1.93 10.92 -3.15
CA THR A 176 1.64 11.35 -4.52
C THR A 176 1.11 12.78 -4.55
N LEU A 177 0.20 13.14 -3.64
CA LEU A 177 -0.32 14.51 -3.57
C LEU A 177 0.74 15.51 -3.12
N LEU A 178 1.53 15.19 -2.09
CA LEU A 178 2.49 16.14 -1.52
C LEU A 178 3.77 16.30 -2.36
N PHE A 179 4.26 15.22 -2.96
CA PHE A 179 5.58 15.15 -3.62
C PHE A 179 5.51 14.77 -5.10
N GLY A 180 4.31 14.51 -5.64
CA GLY A 180 4.11 14.16 -7.05
C GLY A 180 4.41 12.70 -7.39
N HIS A 181 4.75 11.86 -6.39
CA HIS A 181 4.98 10.43 -6.56
C HIS A 181 4.84 9.65 -5.24
N GLY A 182 4.20 8.48 -5.26
CA GLY A 182 3.85 7.75 -4.03
C GLY A 182 4.99 7.00 -3.36
N ASN A 183 6.07 6.69 -4.10
CA ASN A 183 7.26 6.02 -3.56
C ASN A 183 8.26 6.98 -2.89
N GLN A 184 7.90 8.24 -2.68
CA GLN A 184 8.74 9.22 -1.99
C GLN A 184 9.05 8.72 -0.56
N PRO A 185 10.32 8.61 -0.16
CA PRO A 185 10.67 8.33 1.24
C PRO A 185 10.29 9.49 2.15
N VAL A 186 9.94 9.19 3.40
CA VAL A 186 9.44 10.17 4.38
C VAL A 186 10.23 10.07 5.68
N ALA A 187 10.24 11.14 6.48
CA ALA A 187 10.94 11.25 7.75
C ALA A 187 10.18 10.60 8.92
N ALA A 188 9.58 9.43 8.71
CA ALA A 188 8.81 8.70 9.71
C ALA A 188 9.65 7.56 10.31
N PRO A 189 10.17 7.70 11.55
CA PRO A 189 10.96 6.65 12.18
C PRO A 189 10.11 5.47 12.69
N ARG A 190 8.79 5.68 12.89
CA ARG A 190 7.88 4.63 13.37
C ARG A 190 7.03 4.11 12.23
N LEU A 191 7.23 2.83 11.91
CA LEU A 191 6.57 2.16 10.80
C LEU A 191 5.55 1.15 11.33
N TYR A 192 4.34 1.19 10.78
CA TYR A 192 3.25 0.28 11.11
C TYR A 192 2.93 -0.63 9.93
N VAL A 193 2.27 -1.76 10.19
CA VAL A 193 1.95 -2.74 9.13
C VAL A 193 0.77 -2.33 8.25
N ASN A 194 -0.11 -1.46 8.77
CA ASN A 194 -1.28 -0.89 8.11
C ASN A 194 -1.79 0.36 8.86
N THR A 195 -2.78 1.05 8.29
CA THR A 195 -3.39 2.26 8.87
C THR A 195 -4.07 2.00 10.21
N HIS A 196 -4.77 0.88 10.38
CA HIS A 196 -5.43 0.54 11.64
C HIS A 196 -4.46 0.46 12.84
N LYS A 197 -3.29 -0.16 12.65
CA LYS A 197 -2.24 -0.19 13.70
C LYS A 197 -1.55 1.15 13.90
N LEU A 198 -1.42 1.95 12.84
CA LEU A 198 -0.95 3.32 12.93
C LEU A 198 -1.89 4.16 13.81
N GLU A 199 -3.20 4.07 13.57
CA GLU A 199 -4.23 4.75 14.33
C GLU A 199 -4.19 4.37 15.81
N GLU A 200 -4.14 3.06 16.14
CA GLU A 200 -3.95 2.58 17.51
C GLU A 200 -2.73 3.27 18.16
N GLY A 201 -1.61 3.35 17.44
CA GLY A 201 -0.42 4.06 17.90
C GLY A 201 -0.66 5.53 18.19
N VAL A 202 -1.41 6.24 17.34
CA VAL A 202 -1.72 7.67 17.50
C VAL A 202 -2.62 7.89 18.73
N THR A 203 -3.60 7.02 18.96
CA THR A 203 -4.49 7.14 20.13
C THR A 203 -3.74 7.08 21.48
N LEU A 204 -2.54 6.47 21.49
CA LEU A 204 -1.73 6.30 22.70
C LEU A 204 -0.67 7.39 22.88
N ASN A 205 -0.42 8.25 21.88
CA ASN A 205 0.66 9.23 21.91
C ASN A 205 0.16 10.65 21.62
N PRO A 206 0.12 11.56 22.61
CA PRO A 206 -0.21 12.97 22.42
C PRO A 206 0.60 13.70 21.34
N ASN A 207 1.82 13.23 21.06
CA ASN A 207 2.72 13.80 20.07
C ASN A 207 2.65 13.10 18.70
N GLY A 208 1.85 12.04 18.58
CA GLY A 208 1.75 11.22 17.37
C GLY A 208 1.04 11.96 16.24
N LEU A 209 1.53 11.77 15.03
CA LEU A 209 0.90 12.22 13.79
C LEU A 209 0.98 11.11 12.75
N GLY A 210 -0.10 10.86 12.03
CA GLY A 210 -0.04 10.05 10.81
C GLY A 210 -1.25 10.29 9.92
N VAL A 211 -1.39 9.45 8.90
CA VAL A 211 -2.47 9.55 7.90
C VAL A 211 -3.44 8.38 8.03
N ALA A 212 -4.72 8.69 7.90
CA ALA A 212 -5.81 7.73 7.76
C ALA A 212 -6.76 8.20 6.65
N THR A 213 -7.80 7.42 6.38
CA THR A 213 -8.94 7.93 5.60
C THR A 213 -9.98 8.59 6.50
N MET A 214 -10.81 9.47 5.95
CA MET A 214 -11.84 10.16 6.72
C MET A 214 -12.88 9.18 7.26
N ALA A 215 -13.26 8.16 6.49
CA ALA A 215 -14.16 7.10 6.93
C ALA A 215 -13.60 6.34 8.15
N ASP A 216 -12.32 5.97 8.11
CA ASP A 216 -11.65 5.29 9.23
C ASP A 216 -11.56 6.21 10.46
N ALA A 217 -11.04 7.42 10.28
CA ALA A 217 -10.84 8.37 11.37
C ALA A 217 -12.16 8.80 12.04
N ALA A 218 -13.24 8.99 11.27
CA ALA A 218 -14.55 9.37 11.80
C ALA A 218 -15.18 8.27 12.66
N SER A 219 -14.82 6.99 12.43
CA SER A 219 -15.28 5.87 13.25
C SER A 219 -14.54 5.73 14.58
N ASN A 220 -13.44 6.47 14.76
CA ASN A 220 -12.56 6.36 15.92
C ASN A 220 -12.54 7.66 16.74
N PRO A 221 -13.37 7.78 17.79
CA PRO A 221 -13.47 9.01 18.58
C PRO A 221 -12.22 9.31 19.43
N LYS A 222 -11.24 8.40 19.45
CA LYS A 222 -9.95 8.60 20.13
C LYS A 222 -8.91 9.27 19.21
N LEU A 223 -9.28 9.59 17.98
CA LEU A 223 -8.47 10.36 17.05
C LEU A 223 -9.05 11.76 16.89
N LYS A 224 -8.16 12.70 16.61
CA LYS A 224 -8.48 14.05 16.19
C LYS A 224 -7.97 14.22 14.76
N MET A 225 -8.87 14.57 13.85
CA MET A 225 -8.50 15.01 12.50
C MET A 225 -8.04 16.47 12.56
N ILE A 226 -6.90 16.77 11.93
CA ILE A 226 -6.37 18.13 11.82
C ILE A 226 -6.86 18.75 10.50
N PRO A 227 -7.57 19.89 10.55
CA PRO A 227 -7.88 20.69 9.35
C PRO A 227 -6.64 21.02 8.52
N ILE A 228 -6.83 21.08 7.19
CA ILE A 228 -5.76 21.46 6.25
C ILE A 228 -6.15 22.75 5.55
N ASN A 229 -5.25 23.74 5.53
CA ASN A 229 -5.50 25.08 4.99
C ASN A 229 -6.79 25.73 5.56
N GLY A 230 -7.09 25.47 6.83
CA GLY A 230 -8.29 25.95 7.52
C GLY A 230 -9.56 25.17 7.20
N ILE A 231 -9.50 24.15 6.35
CA ILE A 231 -10.66 23.36 5.93
C ILE A 231 -10.72 22.05 6.72
N THR A 232 -11.81 21.86 7.44
CA THR A 232 -12.11 20.61 8.15
C THR A 232 -12.56 19.53 7.14
N PRO A 233 -12.03 18.30 7.20
CA PRO A 233 -12.52 17.21 6.38
C PRO A 233 -13.92 16.79 6.82
N THR A 234 -14.87 16.82 5.88
CA THR A 234 -16.26 16.38 6.06
C THR A 234 -16.77 15.84 4.73
N VAL A 235 -17.84 15.05 4.73
CA VAL A 235 -18.49 14.59 3.48
C VAL A 235 -18.79 15.75 2.53
N SER A 236 -19.23 16.90 3.07
CA SER A 236 -19.52 18.09 2.27
C SER A 236 -18.27 18.73 1.66
N THR A 237 -17.22 18.93 2.46
CA THR A 237 -15.97 19.59 1.99
C THR A 237 -15.17 18.68 1.06
N VAL A 238 -15.26 17.37 1.25
CA VAL A 238 -14.71 16.38 0.32
C VAL A 238 -15.53 16.33 -0.96
N GLY A 239 -16.85 16.20 -0.87
CA GLY A 239 -17.75 16.06 -2.03
C GLY A 239 -17.77 17.27 -2.97
N ASN A 240 -17.53 18.48 -2.44
CA ASN A 240 -17.42 19.69 -3.26
C ASN A 240 -15.97 20.06 -3.65
N GLY A 241 -14.98 19.29 -3.18
CA GLY A 241 -13.58 19.48 -3.53
C GLY A 241 -12.84 20.60 -2.77
N SER A 242 -13.48 21.25 -1.80
CA SER A 242 -12.84 22.30 -0.97
C SER A 242 -11.80 21.73 -0.01
N TYR A 243 -11.99 20.52 0.52
CA TYR A 243 -10.94 19.77 1.19
C TYR A 243 -10.10 19.04 0.15
N VAL A 244 -8.87 19.50 -0.05
CA VAL A 244 -8.09 19.16 -1.25
C VAL A 244 -7.37 17.82 -1.21
N LEU A 245 -7.26 17.15 -0.05
CA LEU A 245 -6.56 15.87 0.07
C LEU A 245 -7.50 14.66 -0.10
N PHE A 246 -8.21 14.57 -1.23
CA PHE A 246 -9.02 13.40 -1.57
C PHE A 246 -8.34 12.43 -2.55
N THR A 247 -8.73 11.16 -2.53
CA THR A 247 -8.27 10.13 -3.46
C THR A 247 -9.42 9.19 -3.84
N PRO A 248 -9.42 8.62 -5.05
CA PRO A 248 -10.30 7.49 -5.34
C PRO A 248 -9.85 6.27 -4.54
N LEU A 249 -10.84 5.47 -4.14
CA LEU A 249 -10.71 4.09 -3.69
C LEU A 249 -11.09 3.18 -4.85
N TYR A 250 -10.38 2.06 -4.98
CA TYR A 250 -10.49 1.15 -6.12
C TYR A 250 -10.83 -0.27 -5.67
N LEU A 251 -11.60 -0.97 -6.50
CA LEU A 251 -11.58 -2.43 -6.55
C LEU A 251 -10.63 -2.90 -7.66
N VAL A 252 -9.79 -3.86 -7.33
CA VAL A 252 -8.76 -4.42 -8.21
C VAL A 252 -9.13 -5.85 -8.58
N THR A 253 -9.11 -6.16 -9.87
CA THR A 253 -9.48 -7.47 -10.40
C THR A 253 -8.47 -8.00 -11.40
N ASN A 254 -8.44 -9.32 -11.55
CA ASN A 254 -7.69 -10.01 -12.59
C ASN A 254 -8.69 -10.53 -13.64
N PRO A 255 -8.65 -10.04 -14.89
CA PRO A 255 -9.54 -10.52 -15.96
C PRO A 255 -9.43 -12.02 -16.24
N ARG A 256 -8.34 -12.67 -15.81
CA ARG A 256 -8.12 -14.13 -15.96
C ARG A 256 -8.63 -14.94 -14.77
N ASN A 257 -9.25 -14.32 -13.78
CA ASN A 257 -9.80 -15.02 -12.62
C ASN A 257 -10.88 -16.04 -13.08
N PRO A 258 -10.85 -17.31 -12.64
CA PRO A 258 -11.91 -18.29 -12.90
C PRO A 258 -13.33 -17.84 -12.52
N LYS A 259 -13.47 -16.92 -11.56
CA LYS A 259 -14.72 -16.31 -11.10
C LYS A 259 -14.95 -14.89 -11.67
N ALA A 260 -14.32 -14.52 -12.78
CA ALA A 260 -14.39 -13.17 -13.33
C ALA A 260 -15.84 -12.67 -13.58
N ALA A 261 -16.77 -13.57 -13.95
CA ALA A 261 -18.17 -13.20 -14.14
C ALA A 261 -18.85 -12.80 -12.81
N ASP A 262 -18.66 -13.56 -11.74
CA ASP A 262 -19.20 -13.26 -10.41
C ASP A 262 -18.58 -11.98 -9.83
N VAL A 263 -17.28 -11.80 -10.04
CA VAL A 263 -16.55 -10.58 -9.64
C VAL A 263 -17.09 -9.35 -10.39
N SER A 264 -17.34 -9.46 -11.70
CA SER A 264 -17.95 -8.39 -12.49
C SER A 264 -19.34 -8.04 -11.97
N ALA A 265 -20.15 -9.06 -11.67
CA ALA A 265 -21.49 -8.84 -11.12
C ALA A 265 -21.45 -8.11 -9.76
N PHE A 266 -20.46 -8.40 -8.91
CA PHE A 266 -20.26 -7.65 -7.67
C PHE A 266 -19.86 -6.20 -7.94
N ILE A 267 -18.94 -5.95 -8.88
CA ILE A 267 -18.56 -4.58 -9.28
C ILE A 267 -19.76 -3.79 -9.82
N ASP A 268 -20.59 -4.42 -10.65
CA ASP A 268 -21.80 -3.78 -11.19
C ASP A 268 -22.82 -3.48 -10.09
N PHE A 269 -22.92 -4.35 -9.08
CA PHE A 269 -23.80 -4.15 -7.92
C PHE A 269 -23.45 -2.89 -7.12
N LEU A 270 -22.19 -2.45 -7.13
CA LEU A 270 -21.79 -1.18 -6.49
C LEU A 270 -22.50 0.05 -7.10
N GLN A 271 -23.04 -0.05 -8.31
CA GLN A 271 -23.80 1.03 -8.93
C GLN A 271 -25.27 1.10 -8.48
N THR A 272 -25.77 0.10 -7.75
CA THR A 272 -27.15 0.10 -7.24
C THR A 272 -27.35 1.13 -6.13
N ASP A 273 -28.59 1.61 -5.97
CA ASP A 273 -28.93 2.54 -4.90
C ASP A 273 -28.64 1.97 -3.50
N ALA A 274 -28.81 0.66 -3.31
CA ALA A 274 -28.52 -0.01 -2.04
C ALA A 274 -27.03 0.05 -1.70
N ALA A 275 -26.15 -0.24 -2.67
CA ALA A 275 -24.70 -0.17 -2.47
C ALA A 275 -24.21 1.28 -2.33
N LYS A 276 -24.75 2.22 -3.13
CA LYS A 276 -24.44 3.65 -2.98
C LYS A 276 -24.88 4.20 -1.63
N ALA A 277 -26.05 3.79 -1.13
CA ALA A 277 -26.50 4.16 0.21
C ALA A 277 -25.60 3.57 1.30
N ALA A 278 -25.11 2.34 1.13
CA ALA A 278 -24.13 1.72 2.02
C ALA A 278 -22.82 2.53 2.10
N MET A 279 -22.23 2.85 0.96
CA MET A 279 -21.03 3.70 0.88
C MET A 279 -21.23 5.05 1.59
N ARG A 280 -22.35 5.74 1.32
CA ARG A 280 -22.64 7.04 1.94
C ARG A 280 -22.79 6.97 3.47
N ARG A 281 -23.22 5.83 4.05
CA ARG A 281 -23.29 5.65 5.51
C ARG A 281 -21.91 5.68 6.18
N HIS A 282 -20.86 5.28 5.46
CA HIS A 282 -19.48 5.35 5.93
C HIS A 282 -18.79 6.69 5.61
N GLY A 283 -19.51 7.65 5.03
CA GLY A 283 -18.98 8.98 4.73
C GLY A 283 -18.10 9.05 3.49
N VAL A 284 -18.03 7.98 2.68
CA VAL A 284 -17.38 8.03 1.36
C VAL A 284 -18.39 8.47 0.29
N VAL A 285 -17.90 9.09 -0.77
CA VAL A 285 -18.72 9.53 -1.91
C VAL A 285 -18.64 8.47 -3.00
N PRO A 286 -19.75 7.82 -3.43
CA PRO A 286 -19.71 6.90 -4.56
C PRO A 286 -19.05 7.54 -5.79
N PHE A 287 -18.17 6.81 -6.48
CA PHE A 287 -17.32 7.43 -7.51
C PHE A 287 -18.14 8.11 -8.62
N SER A 288 -19.26 7.49 -9.03
CA SER A 288 -20.17 8.02 -10.04
C SER A 288 -20.91 9.29 -9.62
N ASP A 289 -21.01 9.58 -8.31
CA ASP A 289 -21.61 10.82 -7.80
C ASP A 289 -20.56 11.95 -7.70
N GLY A 290 -19.27 11.62 -7.74
CA GLY A 290 -18.14 12.55 -7.60
C GLY A 290 -17.61 13.12 -8.91
N ALA A 291 -18.45 13.31 -9.94
CA ALA A 291 -18.01 13.82 -11.25
C ALA A 291 -17.30 15.18 -11.16
N ALA A 292 -17.75 16.05 -10.24
CA ALA A 292 -17.08 17.32 -9.96
C ALA A 292 -15.64 17.11 -9.44
N LEU A 293 -15.42 16.14 -8.55
CA LEU A 293 -14.10 15.78 -8.04
C LEU A 293 -13.18 15.27 -9.15
N ALA A 294 -13.69 14.40 -10.01
CA ALA A 294 -12.95 13.90 -11.17
C ALA A 294 -12.52 15.06 -12.09
N SER A 295 -13.41 16.03 -12.33
CA SER A 295 -13.14 17.16 -13.24
C SER A 295 -12.05 18.11 -12.74
N ILE A 296 -11.90 18.26 -11.41
CA ILE A 296 -10.89 19.15 -10.82
C ILE A 296 -9.60 18.40 -10.44
N ASP A 297 -9.56 17.08 -10.54
CA ASP A 297 -8.51 16.26 -9.96
C ASP A 297 -7.10 16.64 -10.45
N VAL A 298 -6.95 16.88 -11.76
CA VAL A 298 -5.67 17.30 -12.37
C VAL A 298 -5.25 18.69 -11.89
N SER A 299 -6.15 19.69 -11.97
CA SER A 299 -5.84 21.06 -11.58
C SER A 299 -5.57 21.19 -10.08
N ARG A 300 -6.33 20.45 -9.27
CA ARG A 300 -6.13 20.30 -7.82
C ARG A 300 -4.75 19.74 -7.50
N ARG A 301 -4.35 18.61 -8.11
CA ARG A 301 -3.00 18.04 -7.89
C ARG A 301 -1.90 19.03 -8.26
N ASN A 302 -2.03 19.70 -9.40
CA ASN A 302 -1.06 20.72 -9.81
C ASN A 302 -0.98 21.88 -8.81
N SER A 303 -2.11 22.28 -8.23
CA SER A 303 -2.16 23.34 -7.22
C SER A 303 -1.50 22.90 -5.90
N ILE A 304 -1.74 21.66 -5.46
CA ILE A 304 -1.07 21.09 -4.28
C ILE A 304 0.44 21.09 -4.50
N LEU A 305 0.91 20.59 -5.65
CA LEU A 305 2.35 20.54 -5.96
C LEU A 305 2.98 21.94 -6.06
N ALA A 306 2.26 22.91 -6.60
CA ALA A 306 2.73 24.30 -6.62
C ALA A 306 2.87 24.89 -5.19
N GLU A 307 1.94 24.57 -4.28
CA GLU A 307 1.99 25.02 -2.89
C GLU A 307 3.08 24.31 -2.08
N THR A 308 3.23 22.99 -2.24
CA THR A 308 4.25 22.21 -1.53
C THR A 308 5.66 22.48 -2.09
N GLY A 309 5.75 22.82 -3.38
CA GLY A 309 6.99 22.84 -4.14
C GLY A 309 7.41 21.44 -4.61
N GLY A 310 6.49 20.47 -4.58
CA GLY A 310 6.73 19.11 -5.07
C GLY A 310 6.69 19.04 -6.60
N HIS A 311 7.32 18.02 -7.16
CA HIS A 311 7.37 17.84 -8.61
C HIS A 311 6.83 16.46 -9.03
N ALA A 312 5.87 16.47 -9.95
CA ALA A 312 5.39 15.24 -10.57
C ALA A 312 6.55 14.52 -11.25
N SER A 313 6.78 13.26 -10.87
CA SER A 313 7.61 12.38 -11.71
C SER A 313 6.85 12.16 -13.02
N HIS A 314 7.51 12.30 -14.17
CA HIS A 314 6.90 12.01 -15.47
C HIS A 314 6.48 10.52 -15.55
N ILE A 315 5.28 10.21 -15.07
CA ILE A 315 4.56 8.97 -15.37
C ILE A 315 3.30 9.43 -16.10
N ALA A 316 3.13 8.94 -17.32
CA ALA A 316 2.09 9.39 -18.24
C ALA A 316 0.69 9.34 -17.59
N PRO A 317 -0.19 10.33 -17.86
CA PRO A 317 -1.54 10.33 -17.33
C PRO A 317 -2.29 9.07 -17.80
N VAL A 318 -3.02 8.46 -16.87
CA VAL A 318 -3.98 7.38 -17.16
C VAL A 318 -5.06 7.95 -18.08
N THR A 319 -5.01 7.60 -19.36
CA THR A 319 -6.15 7.74 -20.25
C THR A 319 -7.18 6.69 -19.85
N VAL A 320 -8.35 7.14 -19.40
CA VAL A 320 -9.55 6.30 -19.35
C VAL A 320 -9.81 5.76 -20.76
N PRO A 321 -9.96 4.43 -20.96
CA PRO A 321 -10.53 3.95 -22.19
C PRO A 321 -11.96 4.47 -22.28
N SER A 322 -12.28 5.23 -23.33
CA SER A 322 -13.65 5.62 -23.60
C SER A 322 -14.48 4.35 -23.77
N SER A 323 -15.55 4.21 -23.01
CA SER A 323 -16.57 3.18 -23.21
C SER A 323 -17.31 3.44 -24.52
N THR A 324 -16.72 3.07 -25.65
CA THR A 324 -17.51 2.72 -26.83
C THR A 324 -18.27 1.43 -26.50
N PRO A 325 -19.61 1.40 -26.62
CA PRO A 325 -20.37 0.21 -26.33
C PRO A 325 -19.98 -0.87 -27.34
N VAL A 326 -19.50 -2.01 -26.84
CA VAL A 326 -19.24 -3.20 -27.65
C VAL A 326 -20.60 -3.68 -28.15
N ALA A 327 -20.84 -3.55 -29.46
CA ALA A 327 -22.00 -4.15 -30.10
C ALA A 327 -21.97 -5.67 -29.85
N SER A 328 -23.09 -6.21 -29.37
CA SER A 328 -23.24 -7.63 -29.02
C SER A 328 -22.85 -8.55 -30.18
N GLU A 329 -22.28 -9.71 -29.83
CA GLU A 329 -21.88 -10.82 -30.71
C GLU A 329 -23.01 -11.29 -31.68
N ALA A 330 -24.26 -10.89 -31.46
CA ALA A 330 -25.39 -11.15 -32.33
C ALA A 330 -25.33 -10.43 -33.71
N SER A 331 -24.54 -9.36 -33.87
CA SER A 331 -24.44 -8.64 -35.15
C SER A 331 -23.33 -9.13 -36.09
N ARG A 332 -22.43 -10.02 -35.63
CA ARG A 332 -21.35 -10.57 -36.47
C ARG A 332 -21.76 -11.82 -37.27
N VAL A 333 -22.85 -12.47 -36.89
CA VAL A 333 -23.35 -13.69 -37.57
C VAL A 333 -24.25 -13.37 -38.78
N ALA A 334 -24.74 -12.14 -38.92
CA ALA A 334 -25.60 -11.75 -40.04
C ALA A 334 -24.84 -11.31 -41.32
N ALA A 335 -23.52 -11.10 -41.26
CA ALA A 335 -22.74 -10.61 -42.41
C ALA A 335 -21.88 -11.69 -43.12
N ALA A 336 -21.91 -12.95 -42.66
CA ALA A 336 -21.09 -14.03 -43.21
C ALA A 336 -21.86 -15.03 -44.11
N SER A 337 -23.14 -14.80 -44.40
CA SER A 337 -23.95 -15.66 -45.30
C SER A 337 -24.16 -15.08 -46.71
N ALA A 338 -23.40 -14.06 -47.11
CA ALA A 338 -23.57 -13.43 -48.41
C ALA A 338 -22.29 -13.25 -49.23
N VAL A 339 -21.37 -14.22 -49.22
CA VAL A 339 -20.43 -14.43 -50.35
C VAL A 339 -20.08 -15.91 -50.43
N SER A 340 -20.86 -16.67 -51.20
CA SER A 340 -20.45 -17.97 -51.73
C SER A 340 -20.90 -18.02 -53.18
N GLY A 341 -19.95 -17.80 -54.07
CA GLY A 341 -20.16 -17.86 -55.51
C GLY A 341 -18.84 -17.77 -56.26
N THR A 342 -18.42 -18.90 -56.81
CA THR A 342 -17.48 -19.05 -57.94
C THR A 342 -15.98 -18.85 -57.67
N LEU A 343 -15.23 -19.94 -57.55
CA LEU A 343 -14.52 -20.59 -58.67
C LEU A 343 -13.61 -21.71 -58.17
N ALA A 344 -13.64 -22.81 -58.91
CA ALA A 344 -12.83 -23.99 -58.72
C ALA A 344 -11.45 -23.87 -59.39
N ALA A 345 -10.59 -24.82 -59.00
CA ALA A 345 -9.47 -25.42 -59.73
C ALA A 345 -8.04 -24.93 -59.39
N GLY A 346 -7.21 -25.89 -58.94
CA GLY A 346 -5.76 -25.88 -59.15
C GLY A 346 -4.90 -26.46 -58.02
N ALA A 347 -4.59 -27.77 -58.14
CA ALA A 347 -3.36 -28.47 -57.76
C ALA A 347 -2.82 -28.35 -56.31
N GLN A 348 -2.87 -29.42 -55.48
CA GLN A 348 -1.98 -30.59 -55.39
C GLN A 348 -0.62 -30.38 -54.66
N GLY A 349 -0.40 -31.24 -53.65
CA GLY A 349 0.89 -31.59 -53.03
C GLY A 349 1.07 -30.99 -51.62
N ALA A 350 1.36 -31.71 -50.54
CA ALA A 350 1.71 -33.11 -50.35
C ALA A 350 1.53 -33.51 -48.86
N LYS A 351 1.12 -34.77 -48.67
CA LYS A 351 1.35 -35.76 -47.57
C LYS A 351 2.08 -35.32 -46.30
N GLU A 352 1.44 -35.47 -45.14
CA GLU A 352 1.55 -36.61 -44.19
C GLU A 352 2.96 -36.82 -43.59
N ALA A 353 3.09 -36.66 -42.27
CA ALA A 353 3.17 -37.79 -41.33
C ALA A 353 3.68 -37.36 -39.94
N THR A 354 2.88 -37.71 -38.94
CA THR A 354 3.17 -37.86 -37.51
C THR A 354 4.38 -38.76 -37.23
N THR A 355 5.15 -38.48 -36.17
CA THR A 355 5.40 -39.42 -35.05
C THR A 355 6.23 -38.77 -33.93
N ALA A 356 5.89 -39.15 -32.70
CA ALA A 356 6.60 -38.88 -31.47
C ALA A 356 7.79 -39.83 -31.26
N VAL A 357 8.74 -39.47 -30.39
CA VAL A 357 9.22 -40.25 -29.22
C VAL A 357 10.55 -39.68 -28.68
N SER A 358 10.67 -39.85 -27.37
CA SER A 358 11.60 -39.38 -26.35
C SER A 358 13.06 -39.86 -26.38
N ASP A 359 13.88 -39.12 -25.62
CA ASP A 359 14.80 -39.57 -24.55
C ASP A 359 16.33 -39.45 -24.77
N LYS A 360 16.99 -38.81 -23.77
CA LYS A 360 18.42 -38.90 -23.31
C LYS A 360 19.54 -38.55 -24.32
N THR A 361 20.61 -37.80 -24.03
CA THR A 361 21.40 -37.61 -22.80
C THR A 361 22.44 -36.48 -22.99
N GLN A 362 22.91 -35.92 -21.87
CA GLN A 362 24.23 -35.30 -21.60
C GLN A 362 24.64 -33.98 -22.28
N ILE A 363 24.68 -32.91 -21.46
CA ILE A 363 25.53 -31.73 -21.69
C ILE A 363 26.60 -31.68 -20.60
N THR A 364 27.85 -31.73 -21.05
CA THR A 364 29.06 -31.43 -20.29
C THR A 364 29.28 -29.91 -20.19
N GLY A 365 29.37 -29.41 -18.96
CA GLY A 365 30.22 -28.31 -18.50
C GLY A 365 30.24 -26.97 -19.24
N VAL A 366 29.66 -25.94 -18.61
CA VAL A 366 30.14 -24.54 -18.73
C VAL A 366 30.00 -23.82 -17.38
N LYS A 367 31.10 -23.16 -16.97
CA LYS A 367 31.22 -22.21 -15.85
C LYS A 367 30.42 -20.93 -16.13
N GLY A 368 29.75 -20.35 -15.12
CA GLY A 368 29.36 -18.95 -15.20
C GLY A 368 28.35 -18.45 -14.15
N SER A 369 28.83 -17.59 -13.26
CA SER A 369 28.16 -16.46 -12.61
C SER A 369 26.91 -16.70 -11.75
N VAL A 370 27.10 -16.58 -10.43
CA VAL A 370 26.03 -16.41 -9.43
C VAL A 370 25.53 -14.97 -9.46
N ALA A 371 24.35 -14.77 -10.06
CA ALA A 371 23.49 -13.62 -9.82
C ALA A 371 22.63 -13.87 -8.58
N ALA A 372 22.36 -12.79 -7.85
CA ALA A 372 21.68 -12.75 -6.55
C ALA A 372 20.32 -13.49 -6.55
N VAL A 373 20.18 -14.42 -5.61
CA VAL A 373 18.92 -15.06 -5.26
C VAL A 373 18.11 -14.10 -4.39
N ALA A 374 16.92 -13.76 -4.87
CA ALA A 374 15.86 -13.19 -4.06
C ALA A 374 15.35 -14.27 -3.09
N VAL A 375 15.42 -14.02 -1.79
CA VAL A 375 14.82 -14.89 -0.77
C VAL A 375 13.41 -14.38 -0.49
N THR A 376 12.43 -15.04 -1.11
CA THR A 376 11.04 -15.07 -0.67
C THR A 376 10.85 -16.18 0.35
N SER A 377 10.40 -15.84 1.56
CA SER A 377 9.42 -16.54 2.40
C SER A 377 9.73 -16.37 3.89
N PHE A 378 8.77 -15.83 4.64
CA PHE A 378 8.69 -16.05 6.09
C PHE A 378 7.36 -16.73 6.38
N ALA A 379 7.43 -18.03 6.61
CA ALA A 379 6.41 -18.80 7.28
C ALA A 379 6.91 -19.14 8.69
N HIS A 380 6.04 -18.92 9.68
CA HIS A 380 6.00 -19.57 11.00
C HIS A 380 7.26 -19.55 11.87
N VAL A 381 7.28 -18.68 12.90
CA VAL A 381 7.90 -19.02 14.19
C VAL A 381 7.00 -18.58 15.34
N LYS A 382 6.53 -19.58 16.10
CA LYS A 382 5.93 -19.44 17.43
C LYS A 382 6.97 -18.93 18.43
N GLY A 383 6.53 -18.08 19.35
CA GLY A 383 7.40 -17.41 20.32
C GLY A 383 8.10 -18.34 21.33
N SER A 384 9.12 -17.77 21.94
CA SER A 384 9.47 -18.05 23.34
C SER A 384 10.12 -16.80 23.94
N VAL A 385 9.62 -16.46 25.12
CA VAL A 385 10.05 -15.38 26.01
C VAL A 385 11.38 -15.76 26.65
N LEU A 386 12.32 -14.81 26.78
CA LEU A 386 13.27 -14.79 27.88
C LEU A 386 13.76 -13.36 28.16
N ALA A 387 13.60 -12.97 29.42
CA ALA A 387 13.92 -11.67 29.97
C ALA A 387 15.24 -11.68 30.77
N SER A 388 15.81 -10.47 30.91
CA SER A 388 16.84 -10.04 31.87
C SER A 388 18.28 -10.43 31.49
N LYS A 389 19.33 -9.61 31.70
CA LYS A 389 19.62 -8.76 32.87
C LYS A 389 20.71 -7.71 32.56
N LYS A 390 20.73 -6.66 33.39
CA LYS A 390 21.66 -5.51 33.51
C LYS A 390 23.16 -5.85 33.67
N SER A 391 24.03 -4.90 33.26
CA SER A 391 25.19 -4.36 34.01
C SER A 391 25.77 -3.13 33.26
N LYS A 392 25.60 -1.87 33.70
CA LYS A 392 26.51 -1.00 34.51
C LYS A 392 28.01 -1.06 34.15
N ALA A 393 28.54 0.07 33.65
CA ALA A 393 29.59 0.96 34.22
C ALA A 393 31.02 0.52 33.78
N ASP A 394 31.89 1.38 33.24
CA ASP A 394 32.56 2.47 33.93
C ASP A 394 33.14 3.59 33.02
N LYS A 395 33.47 4.71 33.68
CA LYS A 395 34.13 5.93 33.20
C LYS A 395 35.67 5.81 33.19
N HIS A 396 36.33 6.54 32.28
CA HIS A 396 37.49 7.45 32.52
C HIS A 396 37.91 8.04 31.14
N ALA A 397 37.80 9.33 30.87
CA ALA A 397 38.62 10.48 31.31
C ALA A 397 40.05 10.53 30.71
N ALA A 398 40.18 11.36 29.66
CA ALA A 398 41.26 12.30 29.29
C ALA A 398 42.74 11.90 29.38
N LYS A 399 43.50 12.09 28.28
CA LYS A 399 44.58 13.11 28.19
C LYS A 399 45.09 13.31 26.74
N THR A 400 45.60 14.52 26.53
CA THR A 400 46.00 15.31 25.35
C THR A 400 47.41 15.05 24.80
N ALA A 401 47.67 15.70 23.64
CA ALA A 401 48.94 16.26 23.14
C ALA A 401 49.88 15.29 22.41
N ASP A 402 50.61 15.63 21.34
CA ASP A 402 50.65 16.74 20.36
C ASP A 402 51.71 16.33 19.31
N GLU A 403 51.68 16.93 18.11
CA GLU A 403 52.76 17.00 17.09
C GLU A 403 53.33 15.65 16.54
N ASP A 404 53.81 15.46 15.33
CA ASP A 404 54.46 16.34 14.36
C ASP A 404 54.39 15.67 12.96
N ALA A 405 54.38 16.48 11.91
CA ALA A 405 54.61 16.04 10.52
C ALA A 405 56.09 16.34 10.18
N PRO A 406 56.72 15.77 9.12
CA PRO A 406 56.45 16.30 7.79
C PRO A 406 56.69 15.35 6.60
N ALA A 407 56.26 15.86 5.46
CA ALA A 407 56.29 15.34 4.11
C ALA A 407 57.68 15.14 3.46
N LYS A 408 57.74 14.35 2.38
CA LYS A 408 58.09 14.80 1.00
C LYS A 408 58.14 13.61 0.04
N ALA A 409 57.44 13.67 -1.12
CA ALA A 409 57.98 14.05 -2.45
C ALA A 409 57.94 12.80 -3.37
N THR A 410 57.69 12.80 -4.68
CA THR A 410 57.47 13.80 -5.75
C THR A 410 57.17 13.00 -7.03
N LYS A 411 56.31 13.45 -7.95
CA LYS A 411 56.57 13.93 -9.35
C LYS A 411 55.56 13.22 -10.29
N LYS A 412 55.09 13.72 -11.44
CA LYS A 412 55.00 15.03 -12.13
C LYS A 412 54.47 14.74 -13.57
N VAL A 413 53.34 15.38 -13.99
CA VAL A 413 53.02 15.93 -15.36
C VAL A 413 52.80 14.92 -16.52
N SER A 414 51.96 15.08 -17.56
CA SER A 414 51.07 16.11 -18.18
C SER A 414 50.02 15.36 -19.03
N ALA A 415 48.73 15.72 -19.03
CA ALA A 415 48.01 16.62 -19.96
C ALA A 415 47.61 16.06 -21.34
N ALA A 416 46.30 16.05 -21.60
CA ALA A 416 45.69 16.35 -22.91
C ALA A 416 44.24 16.83 -22.69
N GLU A 417 43.94 18.04 -23.16
CA GLU A 417 42.64 18.72 -23.09
C GLU A 417 41.62 18.14 -24.07
N THR A 418 40.32 18.22 -23.74
CA THR A 418 39.29 18.49 -24.76
C THR A 418 38.11 19.28 -24.17
N LYS A 419 37.93 20.47 -24.73
CA LYS A 419 36.80 21.42 -24.79
C LYS A 419 35.59 21.29 -23.82
N SER A 420 35.46 22.38 -23.07
CA SER A 420 34.26 22.93 -22.42
C SER A 420 33.07 23.13 -23.35
N THR A 421 31.92 22.61 -22.96
CA THR A 421 30.62 23.28 -23.09
C THR A 421 30.21 23.75 -21.70
N ALA A 422 30.14 25.06 -21.51
CA ALA A 422 29.68 25.69 -20.28
C ALA A 422 28.23 25.26 -19.99
N SER A 423 28.07 24.40 -18.98
CA SER A 423 26.78 24.06 -18.37
C SER A 423 26.72 24.75 -17.01
N ALA A 424 25.57 25.36 -16.71
CA ALA A 424 25.31 26.10 -15.48
C ALA A 424 25.88 25.37 -14.24
N SER A 425 26.60 26.12 -13.41
CA SER A 425 27.32 25.65 -12.21
C SER A 425 26.34 25.23 -11.10
N GLY A 426 25.63 24.12 -11.33
CA GLY A 426 24.86 23.47 -10.28
C GLY A 426 25.80 23.00 -9.17
N LYS A 427 25.45 23.33 -7.92
CA LYS A 427 26.13 22.81 -6.73
C LYS A 427 26.16 21.28 -6.78
N SER A 428 27.34 20.70 -6.58
CA SER A 428 27.56 19.26 -6.54
C SER A 428 27.81 18.77 -5.11
N TYR A 429 27.38 17.56 -4.79
CA TYR A 429 27.61 16.89 -3.51
C TYR A 429 28.26 15.54 -3.72
N THR A 430 29.32 15.23 -2.97
CA THR A 430 29.96 13.92 -3.00
C THR A 430 29.36 13.04 -1.91
N VAL A 431 28.77 11.91 -2.32
CA VAL A 431 28.13 10.93 -1.42
C VAL A 431 29.13 10.42 -0.39
N THR A 432 28.77 10.52 0.89
CA THR A 432 29.59 10.06 2.01
C THR A 432 29.06 8.77 2.63
N LYS A 433 29.82 8.16 3.54
CA LYS A 433 29.44 6.89 4.16
C LYS A 433 28.17 7.07 5.00
N GLY A 434 27.13 6.31 4.68
CA GLY A 434 25.83 6.36 5.37
C GLY A 434 24.80 7.27 4.69
N ASP A 435 25.17 7.97 3.62
CA ASP A 435 24.21 8.73 2.83
C ASP A 435 23.28 7.82 2.02
N THR A 436 22.03 8.23 1.95
CA THR A 436 21.02 7.70 1.03
C THR A 436 20.60 8.83 0.09
N LEU A 437 19.99 8.51 -1.06
CA LEU A 437 19.45 9.54 -1.94
C LEU A 437 18.46 10.47 -1.19
N PHE A 438 17.71 9.90 -0.23
CA PHE A 438 16.83 10.65 0.65
C PHE A 438 17.56 11.57 1.64
N SER A 439 18.60 11.09 2.34
CA SER A 439 19.33 11.95 3.29
C SER A 439 20.02 13.13 2.58
N ILE A 440 20.50 12.92 1.36
CA ILE A 440 21.09 13.96 0.52
C ILE A 440 20.01 14.95 0.06
N ALA A 441 18.91 14.44 -0.49
CA ALA A 441 17.76 15.24 -0.88
C ALA A 441 17.28 16.15 0.27
N ARG A 442 17.13 15.57 1.47
CA ARG A 442 16.78 16.31 2.70
C ARG A 442 17.80 17.38 3.07
N LYS A 443 19.10 17.03 3.08
CA LYS A 443 20.21 17.96 3.39
C LYS A 443 20.25 19.15 2.44
N HIS A 444 19.86 18.95 1.18
CA HIS A 444 19.86 19.99 0.16
C HIS A 444 18.48 20.61 -0.11
N SER A 445 17.45 20.18 0.64
CA SER A 445 16.07 20.67 0.52
C SER A 445 15.48 20.53 -0.90
N VAL A 446 15.79 19.42 -1.56
CA VAL A 446 15.28 19.06 -2.91
C VAL A 446 14.56 17.71 -2.86
N ASP A 447 13.66 17.44 -3.80
CA ASP A 447 12.97 16.14 -3.84
C ASP A 447 13.90 15.01 -4.31
N VAL A 448 13.60 13.78 -3.88
CA VAL A 448 14.34 12.59 -4.32
C VAL A 448 14.18 12.39 -5.83
N ALA A 449 13.00 12.67 -6.37
CA ALA A 449 12.74 12.64 -7.81
C ALA A 449 13.59 13.67 -8.57
N GLN A 450 13.62 14.93 -8.11
CA GLN A 450 14.47 15.95 -8.73
C GLN A 450 15.95 15.57 -8.68
N LEU A 451 16.42 15.09 -7.53
CA LEU A 451 17.80 14.66 -7.37
C LEU A 451 18.12 13.48 -8.28
N ARG A 452 17.18 12.55 -8.49
CA ARG A 452 17.31 11.46 -9.43
C ARG A 452 17.37 11.97 -10.87
N ASP A 453 16.47 12.88 -11.25
CA ASP A 453 16.34 13.40 -12.61
C ASP A 453 17.58 14.20 -13.01
N TRP A 454 18.09 15.07 -12.13
CA TRP A 454 19.32 15.85 -12.38
C TRP A 454 20.58 15.00 -12.54
N ASN A 455 20.55 13.76 -12.03
CA ASN A 455 21.66 12.82 -12.02
C ASN A 455 21.41 11.57 -12.87
N HIS A 456 20.29 11.52 -13.60
CA HIS A 456 19.88 10.39 -14.44
C HIS A 456 19.95 9.03 -13.74
N LEU A 457 19.59 8.96 -12.45
CA LEU A 457 19.58 7.69 -11.71
C LEU A 457 18.32 6.87 -12.07
N LYS A 458 18.45 5.55 -12.16
CA LYS A 458 17.33 4.65 -12.48
C LYS A 458 16.53 4.24 -11.24
N ASP A 459 17.16 4.30 -10.07
CA ASP A 459 16.60 3.93 -8.77
C ASP A 459 17.14 4.87 -7.68
N ASN A 460 16.90 4.53 -6.41
CA ASN A 460 17.36 5.31 -5.27
C ASN A 460 18.76 4.91 -4.76
N ASN A 461 19.51 4.09 -5.51
CA ASN A 461 20.83 3.63 -5.10
C ASN A 461 21.90 4.68 -5.42
N VAL A 462 22.72 5.02 -4.42
CA VAL A 462 23.85 5.94 -4.54
C VAL A 462 25.11 5.27 -4.04
N LYS A 463 26.25 5.50 -4.72
CA LYS A 463 27.54 4.90 -4.36
C LYS A 463 28.39 5.86 -3.54
N LEU A 464 29.13 5.34 -2.57
CA LEU A 464 30.13 6.11 -1.83
C LEU A 464 31.12 6.80 -2.80
N GLY A 465 31.34 8.10 -2.63
CA GLY A 465 32.21 8.89 -3.48
C GLY A 465 31.59 9.37 -4.81
N GLN A 466 30.34 8.97 -5.11
CA GLN A 466 29.63 9.47 -6.29
C GLN A 466 29.34 10.96 -6.14
N SER A 467 29.62 11.76 -7.18
CA SER A 467 29.22 13.16 -7.22
C SER A 467 27.81 13.29 -7.78
N LEU A 468 26.92 13.96 -7.06
CA LEU A 468 25.54 14.24 -7.45
C LEU A 468 25.34 15.74 -7.59
N ARG A 469 24.71 16.17 -8.68
CA ARG A 469 24.17 17.52 -8.85
C ARG A 469 22.99 17.68 -7.89
N VAL A 470 23.11 18.61 -6.95
CA VAL A 470 22.10 18.87 -5.89
C VAL A 470 21.40 20.23 -6.07
N SER A 471 21.66 20.93 -7.17
CA SER A 471 20.90 22.10 -7.60
C SER A 471 21.02 22.31 -9.11
N ASN A 472 19.98 22.87 -9.73
CA ASN A 472 19.98 23.25 -11.15
C ASN A 472 20.02 24.77 -11.39
N ARG A 473 20.55 25.54 -10.43
CA ARG A 473 20.78 26.99 -10.56
C ARG A 473 22.18 27.28 -11.04
#